data_AF-A0A959GKA8-F1
#
_entry.id   AF-A0A959GKA8-F1
#
_cell.length_a   1.000
_cell.length_b   1.000
_cell.length_c   1.000
_cell.angle_alpha   90.00
_cell.angle_beta   90.00
_cell.angle_gamma   90.00
#
_symmetry.space_group_name_H-M   'P 1'
#
loop_
_entity.id
_entity.type
_entity.pdbx_description
1 polymer ?
#
loop_
_entity_poly.entity_id
_entity_poly.type
_entity_poly.pdbx_seq_one_letter_code
_entity_poly.pdbx_strand_id
1 'polypeptide(L)'
;MLEQYVLGLTDEKETEEVERYAEAFPEIKAEIESMRKAVDDYARQYAVMPPEELKTRVMEEIDEKEAYSQPQGSLRGRTERSNGGRWGAWLARGIMATLIILSLSFYQSKVAADREYEVLSREYRAFQQECSRRQAQQEKLQEVYAFLKNEHTTPIRLLSTGLVAEAEAVAYFNEAEKKVFINPTLLPPPPQGKAYQIWADVAGEMVSMGLIDGHSKELQPVAFIDGTESLNITLEPEGGSKEPTVTLLYVNGKV
;
A
#
# COMPACT_ATOMS: atom_id res chain seq x y z
N MET A 1 -32.35 8.48 8.33
CA MET A 1 -33.78 8.88 8.22
C MET A 1 -34.39 8.30 6.95
N LEU A 2 -33.70 8.33 5.80
CA LEU A 2 -34.15 7.67 4.58
C LEU A 2 -34.31 6.15 4.74
N GLU A 3 -33.44 5.51 5.53
CA GLU A 3 -33.46 4.08 5.81
C GLU A 3 -34.72 3.68 6.60
N GLN A 4 -35.13 4.50 7.56
CA GLN A 4 -36.36 4.30 8.34
C GLN A 4 -37.60 4.49 7.47
N TYR A 5 -37.57 5.48 6.56
CA TYR A 5 -38.63 5.71 5.59
C TYR A 5 -38.80 4.52 4.63
N VAL A 6 -37.70 4.01 4.08
CA VAL A 6 -37.70 2.84 3.17
C VAL A 6 -38.20 1.57 3.88
N LEU A 7 -37.91 1.42 5.17
CA LEU A 7 -38.40 0.30 5.98
C LEU A 7 -39.84 0.51 6.51
N GLY A 8 -40.49 1.65 6.21
CA GLY A 8 -41.84 1.96 6.67
C GLY A 8 -41.95 2.23 8.17
N LEU A 9 -40.88 2.71 8.80
CA LEU A 9 -40.76 2.95 10.24
C LEU A 9 -40.89 4.44 10.64
N THR A 10 -41.10 5.33 9.68
CA THR A 10 -41.28 6.78 9.92
C THR A 10 -42.70 7.11 10.36
N ASP A 11 -42.85 8.17 11.15
CA ASP A 11 -44.16 8.75 11.42
C ASP A 11 -44.68 9.58 10.21
N GLU A 12 -45.94 10.02 10.27
CA GLU A 12 -46.59 10.74 9.16
C GLU A 12 -45.87 12.06 8.81
N LYS A 13 -45.33 12.76 9.81
CA LYS A 13 -44.62 14.04 9.60
C LYS A 13 -43.25 13.82 8.99
N GLU A 14 -42.54 12.80 9.45
CA GLU A 14 -41.24 12.40 8.91
C GLU A 14 -41.37 11.89 7.47
N THR A 15 -42.45 11.17 7.17
CA THR A 15 -42.78 10.67 5.83
C THR A 15 -43.00 11.85 4.86
N GLU A 16 -43.84 12.81 5.25
CA GLU A 16 -44.11 14.02 4.44
C GLU A 16 -42.83 14.84 4.22
N GLU A 17 -41.97 14.92 5.23
CA GLU A 17 -40.68 15.61 5.11
C GLU A 17 -39.75 14.92 4.10
N VAL A 18 -39.62 13.59 4.15
CA VAL A 18 -38.82 12.83 3.19
C VAL A 18 -39.38 12.94 1.78
N GLU A 19 -40.70 12.86 1.60
CA GLU A 19 -41.34 13.00 0.28
C GLU A 19 -41.12 14.39 -0.31
N ARG A 20 -41.28 15.45 0.50
CA ARG A 20 -40.99 16.83 0.08
C ARG A 20 -39.53 16.99 -0.35
N TYR A 21 -38.59 16.42 0.39
CA TYR A 21 -37.18 16.44 0.02
C TYR A 21 -36.88 15.62 -1.24
N ALA A 22 -37.56 14.49 -1.45
CA ALA A 22 -37.44 13.67 -2.66
C ALA A 22 -38.03 14.36 -3.90
N GLU A 23 -39.04 15.21 -3.75
CA GLU A 23 -39.57 16.05 -4.84
C GLU A 23 -38.63 17.21 -5.18
N ALA A 24 -38.01 17.83 -4.17
CA ALA A 24 -37.11 18.97 -4.36
C ALA A 24 -35.72 18.58 -4.87
N PHE A 25 -35.20 17.40 -4.49
CA PHE A 25 -33.84 16.95 -4.79
C PHE A 25 -33.84 15.57 -5.45
N PRO A 26 -33.62 15.48 -6.77
CA PRO A 26 -33.58 14.22 -7.51
C PRO A 26 -32.58 13.20 -6.97
N GLU A 27 -31.50 13.64 -6.33
CA GLU A 27 -30.48 12.80 -5.70
C GLU A 27 -31.06 12.02 -4.50
N ILE A 28 -31.92 12.65 -3.71
CA ILE A 28 -32.59 12.01 -2.56
C ILE A 28 -33.56 10.94 -3.06
N LYS A 29 -34.32 11.24 -4.13
CA LYS A 29 -35.21 10.28 -4.77
C LYS A 29 -34.45 9.07 -5.33
N ALA A 30 -33.30 9.30 -5.95
CA ALA A 30 -32.44 8.23 -6.46
C ALA A 30 -31.91 7.33 -5.33
N GLU A 31 -31.54 7.92 -4.20
CA GLU A 31 -31.06 7.19 -3.02
C GLU A 31 -32.18 6.33 -2.39
N ILE A 32 -33.40 6.86 -2.27
CA ILE A 32 -34.58 6.10 -1.80
C ILE A 32 -34.85 4.89 -2.70
N GLU A 33 -34.82 5.05 -4.02
CA GLU A 33 -35.04 3.95 -4.96
C GLU A 33 -33.92 2.90 -4.92
N SER A 34 -32.67 3.33 -4.72
CA SER A 34 -31.52 2.43 -4.51
C SER A 34 -31.72 1.55 -3.27
N MET A 35 -32.11 2.16 -2.15
CA MET A 35 -32.38 1.45 -0.89
C MET A 35 -33.58 0.50 -1.03
N ARG A 36 -34.67 0.92 -1.69
CA ARG A 36 -35.84 0.07 -1.98
C ARG A 36 -35.45 -1.17 -2.78
N LYS A 37 -34.61 -0.99 -3.79
CA LYS A 37 -34.11 -2.10 -4.60
C LYS A 37 -33.28 -3.09 -3.77
N ALA A 38 -32.43 -2.60 -2.86
CA ALA A 38 -31.66 -3.47 -1.98
C ALA A 38 -32.57 -4.31 -1.06
N VAL A 39 -33.68 -3.74 -0.58
CA VAL A 39 -34.69 -4.46 0.20
C VAL A 39 -35.46 -5.47 -0.66
N ASP A 40 -35.82 -5.13 -1.91
CA ASP A 40 -36.47 -6.07 -2.85
C ASP A 40 -35.55 -7.25 -3.19
N ASP A 41 -34.27 -6.98 -3.47
CA ASP A 41 -33.27 -8.01 -3.75
C ASP A 41 -33.08 -8.95 -2.55
N TYR A 42 -33.10 -8.41 -1.32
CA TYR A 42 -33.10 -9.21 -0.09
C TYR A 42 -34.39 -10.05 0.03
N ALA A 43 -35.56 -9.44 -0.13
CA ALA A 43 -36.85 -10.13 -0.03
C ALA A 43 -36.99 -11.28 -1.04
N ARG A 44 -36.49 -11.10 -2.27
CA ARG A 44 -36.47 -12.14 -3.32
C ARG A 44 -35.58 -13.32 -2.95
N GLN A 45 -34.42 -13.09 -2.33
CA GLN A 45 -33.51 -14.16 -1.92
C GLN A 45 -34.11 -15.07 -0.85
N TYR A 46 -34.97 -14.50 0.01
CA TYR A 46 -35.63 -15.23 1.11
C TYR A 46 -37.12 -15.46 0.86
N ALA A 47 -37.56 -15.44 -0.41
CA ALA A 47 -38.96 -15.63 -0.77
C ALA A 47 -39.47 -17.02 -0.37
N VAL A 48 -40.58 -17.05 0.37
CA VAL A 48 -41.29 -18.28 0.72
C VAL A 48 -42.47 -18.45 -0.22
N MET A 49 -42.70 -19.66 -0.72
CA MET A 49 -43.81 -19.95 -1.62
C MET A 49 -45.15 -19.71 -0.89
N PRO A 50 -46.00 -18.79 -1.37
CA PRO A 50 -47.30 -18.55 -0.75
C PRO A 50 -48.24 -19.74 -0.97
N PRO A 51 -49.20 -20.00 -0.06
CA PRO A 51 -50.28 -20.96 -0.30
C PRO A 51 -51.00 -20.73 -1.64
N GLU A 52 -51.25 -21.82 -2.38
CA GLU A 52 -51.89 -21.80 -3.71
C GLU A 52 -53.24 -21.04 -3.72
N GLU A 53 -54.00 -21.13 -2.64
CA GLU A 53 -55.31 -20.48 -2.48
C GLU A 53 -55.24 -18.94 -2.36
N LEU A 54 -54.07 -18.37 -2.05
CA LEU A 54 -53.92 -16.91 -1.92
C LEU A 54 -54.11 -16.20 -3.25
N LYS A 55 -53.61 -16.77 -4.34
CA LYS A 55 -53.75 -16.18 -5.67
C LYS A 55 -55.23 -16.03 -6.05
N THR A 56 -56.02 -17.08 -5.81
CA THR A 56 -57.46 -17.07 -6.11
C THR A 56 -58.19 -16.03 -5.27
N ARG A 57 -57.95 -15.99 -3.95
CA ARG A 57 -58.58 -14.99 -3.07
C ARG A 57 -58.23 -13.54 -3.45
N VAL A 58 -56.96 -13.28 -3.78
CA VAL A 58 -56.52 -11.94 -4.19
C VAL A 58 -57.14 -11.53 -5.52
N MET A 59 -57.23 -12.45 -6.49
CA MET A 59 -57.86 -12.18 -7.78
C MET A 59 -59.38 -11.95 -7.64
N GLU A 60 -60.06 -12.73 -6.79
CA GLU A 60 -61.47 -12.53 -6.50
C GLU A 60 -61.72 -11.17 -5.82
N GLU A 61 -60.88 -10.75 -4.87
CA GLU A 61 -61.04 -9.44 -4.22
C GLU A 61 -60.73 -8.26 -5.16
N ILE A 62 -59.80 -8.43 -6.10
CA ILE A 62 -59.54 -7.45 -7.17
C ILE A 62 -60.76 -7.36 -8.11
N ASP A 63 -61.26 -8.50 -8.58
CA ASP A 63 -62.44 -8.55 -9.47
C ASP A 63 -63.70 -8.00 -8.75
N GLU A 64 -63.85 -8.25 -7.45
CA GLU A 64 -64.95 -7.71 -6.64
C GLU A 64 -64.82 -6.18 -6.47
N LYS A 65 -63.60 -5.64 -6.28
CA LYS A 65 -63.36 -4.19 -6.23
C LYS A 65 -63.53 -3.51 -7.60
N GLU A 66 -63.18 -4.19 -8.69
CA GLU A 66 -63.43 -3.71 -10.05
C GLU A 66 -64.93 -3.75 -10.42
N ALA A 67 -65.69 -4.70 -9.87
CA ALA A 67 -67.15 -4.80 -10.07
C ALA A 67 -67.94 -3.62 -9.46
N TYR A 68 -67.36 -2.87 -8.51
CA TYR A 68 -67.95 -1.66 -7.94
C TYR A 68 -67.62 -0.37 -8.70
N SER A 69 -66.82 -0.43 -9.77
CA SER A 69 -66.37 0.74 -10.53
C SER A 69 -66.62 0.60 -12.03
N GLN A 70 -67.89 0.63 -12.46
CA GLN A 70 -68.23 0.95 -13.85
C GLN A 70 -69.29 2.05 -13.96
N PRO A 71 -69.04 3.12 -14.73
CA PRO A 71 -70.06 3.75 -15.55
C PRO A 71 -70.05 3.14 -16.96
N GLN A 72 -71.23 2.71 -17.40
CA GLN A 72 -71.51 2.28 -18.77
C GLN A 72 -71.23 3.39 -19.79
N GLY A 73 -70.55 3.05 -20.87
CA GLY A 73 -70.35 3.92 -22.02
C GLY A 73 -69.92 3.14 -23.26
N SER A 74 -70.89 2.62 -24.00
CA SER A 74 -70.68 1.97 -25.30
C SER A 74 -70.37 3.00 -26.40
N LEU A 75 -69.19 2.96 -27.02
CA LEU A 75 -69.01 3.40 -28.41
C LEU A 75 -67.98 2.51 -29.13
N ARG A 76 -68.53 1.59 -29.92
CA ARG A 76 -68.28 1.42 -31.36
C ARG A 76 -66.82 1.57 -31.82
N GLY A 77 -66.23 0.43 -32.21
CA GLY A 77 -64.92 0.35 -32.82
C GLY A 77 -64.73 1.35 -33.96
N ARG A 78 -63.72 2.20 -33.78
CA ARG A 78 -63.07 2.96 -34.84
C ARG A 78 -61.62 2.52 -34.85
N THR A 79 -61.25 1.65 -35.78
CA THR A 79 -59.85 1.40 -36.10
C THR A 79 -59.28 2.66 -36.75
N GLU A 80 -58.83 3.60 -35.93
CA GLU A 80 -57.94 4.65 -36.39
C GLU A 80 -56.56 4.01 -36.59
N ARG A 81 -56.23 3.73 -37.85
CA ARG A 81 -54.83 3.66 -38.27
C ARG A 81 -54.25 5.06 -38.07
N SER A 82 -53.72 5.31 -36.87
CA SER A 82 -52.99 6.55 -36.62
C SER A 82 -51.67 6.48 -37.38
N ASN A 83 -51.43 7.50 -38.19
CA ASN A 83 -50.17 7.73 -38.86
C ASN A 83 -49.13 8.28 -37.84
N GLY A 84 -48.92 7.55 -36.75
CA GLY A 84 -48.10 7.94 -35.58
C GLY A 84 -46.67 7.40 -35.58
N GLY A 85 -46.27 6.69 -36.65
CA GLY A 85 -44.99 5.96 -36.72
C GLY A 85 -43.72 6.81 -36.69
N ARG A 86 -43.83 8.15 -36.77
CA ARG A 86 -42.67 9.05 -36.70
C ARG A 86 -42.42 9.59 -35.28
N TRP A 87 -43.44 9.93 -34.51
CA TRP A 87 -43.27 10.53 -33.18
C TRP A 87 -42.84 9.51 -32.12
N GLY A 88 -43.38 8.29 -32.17
CA GLY A 88 -42.89 7.18 -31.32
C GLY A 88 -41.43 6.80 -31.61
N ALA A 89 -41.01 6.89 -32.88
CA ALA A 89 -39.61 6.67 -33.27
C ALA A 89 -38.67 7.79 -32.76
N TRP A 90 -39.11 9.05 -32.68
CA TRP A 90 -38.33 10.15 -32.09
C TRP A 90 -38.21 10.01 -30.56
N LEU A 91 -39.28 9.61 -29.86
CA LEU A 91 -39.25 9.37 -28.42
C LEU A 91 -38.34 8.17 -28.04
N ALA A 92 -38.43 7.06 -28.80
CA ALA A 92 -37.56 5.90 -28.59
C ALA A 92 -36.06 6.24 -28.80
N ARG A 93 -35.73 7.11 -29.76
CA ARG A 93 -34.36 7.58 -29.99
C ARG A 93 -33.86 8.51 -28.87
N GLY A 94 -34.72 9.35 -28.30
CA GLY A 94 -34.39 10.17 -27.13
C GLY A 94 -34.07 9.34 -25.89
N ILE A 95 -34.86 8.29 -25.63
CA ILE A 95 -34.60 7.34 -24.52
C ILE A 95 -33.28 6.58 -24.75
N MET A 96 -33.03 6.09 -25.97
CA MET A 96 -31.76 5.41 -26.27
C MET A 96 -30.56 6.36 -26.10
N ALA A 97 -30.65 7.60 -26.57
CA ALA A 97 -29.57 8.59 -26.43
C ALA A 97 -29.29 8.93 -24.97
N THR A 98 -30.33 9.09 -24.14
CA THR A 98 -30.17 9.36 -22.70
C THR A 98 -29.58 8.16 -21.96
N LEU A 99 -30.00 6.93 -22.27
CA LEU A 99 -29.38 5.71 -21.72
C LEU A 99 -27.91 5.57 -22.11
N ILE A 100 -27.55 5.88 -23.36
CA ILE A 100 -26.15 5.88 -23.80
C ILE A 100 -25.35 6.92 -23.02
N ILE A 101 -25.86 8.15 -22.87
CA ILE A 101 -25.19 9.21 -22.11
C ILE A 101 -25.02 8.81 -20.64
N LEU A 102 -26.07 8.29 -19.99
CA LEU A 102 -25.99 7.82 -18.60
C LEU A 102 -25.00 6.67 -18.44
N SER A 103 -25.00 5.69 -19.35
CA SER A 103 -24.06 4.56 -19.33
C SER A 103 -22.61 5.03 -19.50
N LEU A 104 -22.38 6.02 -20.35
CA LEU A 104 -21.06 6.60 -20.58
C LEU A 104 -20.61 7.40 -19.35
N SER A 105 -21.50 8.18 -18.74
CA SER A 105 -21.22 8.91 -17.49
C SER A 105 -20.90 7.96 -16.34
N PHE A 106 -21.66 6.87 -16.20
CA PHE A 106 -21.40 5.85 -15.18
C PHE A 106 -20.07 5.13 -15.41
N TYR A 107 -19.77 4.78 -16.66
CA TYR A 107 -18.47 4.17 -17.03
C TYR A 107 -17.31 5.11 -16.71
N GLN A 108 -17.43 6.41 -17.06
CA GLN A 108 -16.41 7.42 -16.73
C GLN A 108 -16.22 7.56 -15.22
N SER A 109 -17.31 7.55 -14.45
CA SER A 109 -17.28 7.60 -12.98
C SER A 109 -16.60 6.36 -12.38
N LYS A 110 -16.91 5.16 -12.90
CA LYS A 110 -16.23 3.92 -12.50
C LYS A 110 -14.74 3.95 -12.79
N VAL A 111 -14.36 4.37 -13.99
CA VAL A 111 -12.94 4.51 -14.37
C VAL A 111 -12.22 5.54 -13.48
N ALA A 112 -12.89 6.63 -13.10
CA ALA A 112 -12.32 7.61 -12.18
C ALA A 112 -12.10 7.03 -10.78
N ALA A 113 -13.09 6.31 -10.24
CA ALA A 113 -12.98 5.66 -8.94
C ALA A 113 -11.90 4.56 -8.92
N ASP A 114 -11.79 3.76 -10.00
CA ASP A 114 -10.75 2.74 -10.12
C ASP A 114 -9.34 3.36 -10.15
N ARG A 115 -9.18 4.51 -10.83
CA ARG A 115 -7.91 5.25 -10.84
C ARG A 115 -7.55 5.79 -9.47
N GLU A 116 -8.51 6.36 -8.75
CA GLU A 116 -8.30 6.86 -7.40
C GLU A 116 -7.92 5.73 -6.44
N TYR A 117 -8.61 4.59 -6.51
CA TYR A 117 -8.27 3.39 -5.76
C TYR A 117 -6.86 2.87 -6.10
N GLU A 118 -6.50 2.83 -7.38
CA GLU A 118 -5.15 2.44 -7.79
C GLU A 118 -4.08 3.37 -7.21
N VAL A 119 -4.28 4.70 -7.28
CA VAL A 119 -3.36 5.68 -6.71
C VAL A 119 -3.24 5.49 -5.21
N LEU A 120 -4.37 5.43 -4.50
CA LEU A 120 -4.39 5.23 -3.05
C LEU A 120 -3.73 3.90 -2.65
N SER A 121 -3.96 2.82 -3.40
CA SER A 121 -3.32 1.53 -3.15
C SER A 121 -1.80 1.57 -3.34
N ARG A 122 -1.32 2.35 -4.32
CA ARG A 122 0.12 2.56 -4.57
C ARG A 122 0.74 3.39 -3.46
N GLU A 123 0.10 4.49 -3.05
CA GLU A 123 0.55 5.32 -1.93
C GLU A 123 0.60 4.52 -0.64
N TYR A 124 -0.43 3.72 -0.35
CA TYR A 124 -0.47 2.86 0.82
C TYR A 124 0.69 1.85 0.83
N ARG A 125 0.96 1.19 -0.30
CA ARG A 125 2.10 0.26 -0.43
C ARG A 125 3.44 0.97 -0.29
N ALA A 126 3.60 2.15 -0.89
CA ALA A 126 4.81 2.95 -0.77
C ALA A 126 5.05 3.37 0.69
N PHE A 127 3.99 3.79 1.38
CA PHE A 127 4.04 4.13 2.79
C PHE A 127 4.42 2.92 3.66
N GLN A 128 3.81 1.75 3.44
CA GLN A 128 4.17 0.51 4.14
C GLN A 128 5.64 0.12 3.92
N GLN A 129 6.13 0.28 2.68
CA GLN A 129 7.52 0.02 2.34
C GLN A 129 8.45 1.00 3.06
N GLU A 130 8.07 2.28 3.15
CA GLU A 130 8.85 3.27 3.89
C GLU A 130 8.89 2.97 5.39
N CYS A 131 7.76 2.61 5.99
CA CYS A 131 7.70 2.16 7.39
C CYS A 131 8.62 0.98 7.63
N SER A 132 8.54 -0.06 6.79
CA SER A 132 9.38 -1.25 6.89
C SER A 132 10.86 -0.92 6.75
N ARG A 133 11.22 -0.03 5.80
CA ARG A 133 12.60 0.44 5.61
C ARG A 133 13.11 1.21 6.83
N ARG A 134 12.30 2.10 7.39
CA ARG A 134 12.66 2.88 8.60
C ARG A 134 12.83 1.96 9.81
N GLN A 135 11.96 0.98 9.96
CA GLN A 135 12.08 -0.02 11.03
C GLN A 135 13.38 -0.83 10.88
N ALA A 136 13.68 -1.35 9.69
CA ALA A 136 14.93 -2.07 9.45
C ALA A 136 16.19 -1.20 9.69
N GLN A 137 16.13 0.09 9.35
CA GLN A 137 17.21 1.03 9.66
C GLN A 137 17.38 1.24 11.17
N GLN A 138 16.29 1.36 11.92
CA GLN A 138 16.33 1.48 13.38
C GLN A 138 16.87 0.21 14.04
N GLU A 139 16.45 -0.97 13.58
CA GLU A 139 16.96 -2.25 14.06
C GLU A 139 18.48 -2.37 13.83
N LYS A 140 18.96 -1.99 12.64
CA LYS A 140 20.39 -1.96 12.33
C LYS A 140 21.17 -0.99 13.23
N LEU A 141 20.65 0.22 13.45
CA LEU A 141 21.28 1.20 14.35
C LEU A 141 21.31 0.69 15.79
N GLN A 142 20.24 0.05 16.24
CA GLN A 142 20.17 -0.51 17.58
C GLN A 142 21.11 -1.70 17.74
N GLU A 143 21.28 -2.55 16.72
CA GLU A 143 22.26 -3.64 16.72
C GLU A 143 23.68 -3.08 16.87
N VAL A 144 24.06 -2.11 16.02
CA VAL A 144 25.40 -1.50 16.10
C VAL A 144 25.60 -0.80 17.44
N TYR A 145 24.61 -0.07 17.95
CA TYR A 145 24.70 0.58 19.25
C TYR A 145 24.84 -0.42 20.41
N ALA A 146 24.06 -1.51 20.39
CA ALA A 146 24.14 -2.57 21.39
C ALA A 146 25.51 -3.26 21.34
N PHE A 147 26.02 -3.54 20.15
CA PHE A 147 27.37 -4.05 19.92
C PHE A 147 28.43 -3.11 20.52
N LEU A 148 28.39 -1.80 20.21
CA LEU A 148 29.36 -0.83 20.73
C LEU A 148 29.30 -0.68 22.26
N LYS A 149 28.12 -0.86 22.86
CA LYS A 149 27.92 -0.77 24.31
C LYS A 149 28.22 -2.08 25.05
N ASN A 150 28.32 -3.19 24.33
CA ASN A 150 28.58 -4.50 24.92
C ASN A 150 29.89 -4.46 25.72
N GLU A 151 29.89 -5.04 26.92
CA GLU A 151 31.03 -5.05 27.84
C GLU A 151 32.26 -5.78 27.29
N HIS A 152 32.06 -6.68 26.32
CA HIS A 152 33.11 -7.40 25.62
C HIS A 152 33.58 -6.71 24.33
N THR A 153 33.02 -5.54 23.99
CA THR A 153 33.46 -4.76 22.83
C THR A 153 34.59 -3.83 23.23
N THR A 154 35.77 -4.08 22.70
CA THR A 154 36.97 -3.29 22.95
C THR A 154 37.30 -2.42 21.73
N PRO A 155 37.47 -1.10 21.89
CA PRO A 155 37.97 -0.23 20.84
C PRO A 155 39.49 -0.38 20.70
N ILE A 156 39.93 -0.78 19.53
CA ILE A 156 41.33 -0.92 19.12
C ILE A 156 41.64 0.26 18.21
N ARG A 157 42.57 1.12 18.63
CA ARG A 157 43.02 2.25 17.81
C ARG A 157 44.14 1.78 16.89
N LEU A 158 43.96 2.00 15.59
CA LEU A 158 44.96 1.75 14.57
C LEU A 158 45.62 3.08 14.23
N LEU A 159 46.92 3.19 14.50
CA LEU A 159 47.69 4.42 14.34
C LEU A 159 48.55 4.34 13.07
N SER A 160 48.85 5.51 12.50
CA SER A 160 49.72 5.62 11.33
C SER A 160 51.08 4.97 11.52
N THR A 161 51.53 4.27 10.49
CA THR A 161 52.90 3.73 10.37
C THR A 161 53.92 4.76 9.91
N GLY A 162 53.49 6.00 9.63
CA GLY A 162 54.32 7.08 9.12
C GLY A 162 54.24 7.30 7.61
N LEU A 163 53.55 6.43 6.84
CA LEU A 163 53.33 6.64 5.40
C LEU A 163 52.42 7.84 5.11
N VAL A 164 51.42 8.05 5.97
CA VAL A 164 50.51 9.19 5.90
C VAL A 164 50.40 9.81 7.29
N ALA A 165 50.72 11.10 7.41
CA ALA A 165 50.56 11.82 8.66
C ALA A 165 49.08 11.80 9.11
N GLU A 166 48.86 11.59 10.41
CA GLU A 166 47.54 11.65 11.06
C GLU A 166 46.49 10.62 10.61
N ALA A 167 46.86 9.64 9.77
CA ALA A 167 45.97 8.54 9.45
C ALA A 167 45.66 7.71 10.70
N GLU A 168 44.38 7.51 10.98
CA GLU A 168 43.89 6.70 12.10
C GLU A 168 42.66 5.91 11.67
N ALA A 169 42.44 4.76 12.31
CA ALA A 169 41.15 4.08 12.29
C ALA A 169 40.86 3.49 13.68
N VAL A 170 39.59 3.18 13.96
CA VAL A 170 39.21 2.50 15.21
C VAL A 170 38.41 1.25 14.87
N ALA A 171 38.93 0.09 15.22
CA ALA A 171 38.18 -1.17 15.16
C ALA A 171 37.51 -1.43 16.50
N TYR A 172 36.23 -1.78 16.49
CA TYR A 172 35.48 -2.24 17.64
C TYR A 172 35.41 -3.75 17.55
N PHE A 173 36.10 -4.44 18.45
CA PHE A 173 36.33 -5.86 18.40
C PHE A 173 35.61 -6.55 19.56
N ASN A 174 34.82 -7.58 19.28
CA ASN A 174 34.12 -8.36 20.29
C ASN A 174 34.33 -9.85 20.04
N GLU A 175 35.11 -10.48 20.93
CA GLU A 175 35.40 -11.92 20.84
C GLU A 175 34.20 -12.79 21.20
N ALA A 176 33.37 -12.36 22.15
CA ALA A 176 32.22 -13.13 22.61
C ALA A 176 31.15 -13.28 21.51
N GLU A 177 30.89 -12.19 20.78
CA GLU A 177 29.95 -12.19 19.65
C GLU A 177 30.60 -12.57 18.30
N LYS A 178 31.94 -12.71 18.26
CA LYS A 178 32.73 -12.93 17.03
C LYS A 178 32.40 -11.92 15.93
N LYS A 179 32.40 -10.63 16.31
CA LYS A 179 32.04 -9.51 15.44
C LYS A 179 33.09 -8.41 15.53
N VAL A 180 33.34 -7.76 14.39
CA VAL A 180 34.24 -6.61 14.28
C VAL A 180 33.60 -5.55 13.41
N PHE A 181 33.62 -4.30 13.88
CA PHE A 181 33.27 -3.13 13.09
C PHE A 181 34.46 -2.19 12.99
N ILE A 182 34.70 -1.62 11.81
CA ILE A 182 35.75 -0.61 11.60
C ILE A 182 35.13 0.77 11.40
N ASN A 183 35.71 1.77 12.05
CA ASN A 183 35.50 3.18 11.77
C ASN A 183 36.69 3.72 10.96
N PRO A 184 36.56 3.89 9.64
CA PRO A 184 37.63 4.41 8.79
C PRO A 184 37.61 5.94 8.65
N THR A 185 36.80 6.67 9.43
CA THR A 185 36.55 8.11 9.24
C THR A 185 37.82 8.99 9.23
N LEU A 186 38.89 8.54 9.88
CA LEU A 186 40.17 9.26 9.96
C LEU A 186 41.23 8.74 8.97
N LEU A 187 40.86 7.83 8.06
CA LEU A 187 41.69 7.48 6.91
C LEU A 187 41.49 8.51 5.79
N PRO A 188 42.54 8.87 5.05
CA PRO A 188 42.38 9.70 3.87
C PRO A 188 41.59 8.94 2.78
N PRO A 189 40.86 9.64 1.90
CA PRO A 189 40.17 8.98 0.79
C PRO A 189 41.17 8.18 -0.06
N PRO A 190 40.86 6.93 -0.45
CA PRO A 190 41.77 6.16 -1.27
C PRO A 190 41.87 6.79 -2.68
N PRO A 191 43.07 6.80 -3.31
CA PRO A 191 43.23 7.25 -4.68
C PRO A 191 42.39 6.44 -5.68
N GLN A 192 42.20 6.98 -6.90
CA GLN A 192 41.45 6.29 -7.95
C GLN A 192 42.01 4.89 -8.25
N GLY A 193 41.12 3.89 -8.32
CA GLY A 193 41.48 2.49 -8.58
C GLY A 193 42.12 1.76 -7.38
N LYS A 194 42.07 2.37 -6.19
CA LYS A 194 42.56 1.79 -4.94
C LYS A 194 41.42 1.66 -3.92
N ALA A 195 41.56 0.70 -3.01
CA ALA A 195 40.67 0.49 -1.89
C ALA A 195 41.50 0.14 -0.65
N TYR A 196 40.92 0.34 0.54
CA TYR A 196 41.54 -0.17 1.77
C TYR A 196 41.15 -1.62 2.00
N GLN A 197 42.08 -2.40 2.53
CA GLN A 197 41.83 -3.76 2.99
C GLN A 197 42.36 -3.91 4.40
N ILE A 198 41.56 -4.54 5.26
CA ILE A 198 41.94 -4.86 6.64
C ILE A 198 42.37 -6.31 6.75
N TRP A 199 43.36 -6.52 7.61
CA TRP A 199 44.01 -7.80 7.85
C TRP A 199 44.14 -8.04 9.35
N ALA A 200 43.89 -9.28 9.76
CA ALA A 200 44.26 -9.81 11.05
C ALA A 200 45.64 -10.45 10.94
N ASP A 201 46.56 -10.08 11.84
CA ASP A 201 47.80 -10.83 12.05
C ASP A 201 47.53 -11.96 13.05
N VAL A 202 47.69 -13.20 12.61
CA VAL A 202 47.52 -14.41 13.42
C VAL A 202 48.83 -15.19 13.37
N ALA A 203 49.60 -15.16 14.46
CA ALA A 203 50.90 -15.82 14.55
C ALA A 203 51.88 -15.46 13.41
N GLY A 204 51.84 -14.22 12.91
CA GLY A 204 52.68 -13.73 11.82
C GLY A 204 52.10 -13.92 10.41
N GLU A 205 50.92 -14.53 10.28
CA GLU A 205 50.20 -14.66 9.01
C GLU A 205 49.09 -13.61 8.90
N MET A 206 49.06 -12.91 7.76
CA MET A 206 48.09 -11.85 7.50
C MET A 206 46.86 -12.41 6.80
N VAL A 207 45.75 -12.49 7.54
CA VAL A 207 44.46 -13.03 7.06
C VAL A 207 43.53 -11.86 6.73
N SER A 208 43.01 -11.84 5.50
CA SER A 208 42.11 -10.74 5.12
C SER A 208 40.80 -10.78 5.88
N MET A 209 40.43 -9.64 6.47
CA MET A 209 39.14 -9.43 7.11
C MET A 209 38.12 -8.75 6.18
N GLY A 210 38.57 -8.27 5.00
CA GLY A 210 37.72 -7.70 3.96
C GLY A 210 38.15 -6.31 3.50
N LEU A 211 37.44 -5.81 2.49
CA LEU A 211 37.61 -4.46 1.95
C LEU A 211 36.85 -3.44 2.79
N ILE A 212 37.40 -2.24 2.87
CA ILE A 212 36.81 -1.09 3.56
C ILE A 212 36.54 0.00 2.53
N ASP A 213 35.32 0.51 2.53
CA ASP A 213 35.02 1.75 1.83
C ASP A 213 35.59 2.94 2.60
N GLY A 214 36.74 3.43 2.16
CA GLY A 214 37.42 4.60 2.73
C GLY A 214 36.72 5.94 2.50
N HIS A 215 35.64 5.98 1.71
CA HIS A 215 34.82 7.19 1.55
C HIS A 215 33.64 7.24 2.54
N SER A 216 33.28 6.10 3.10
CA SER A 216 32.20 5.99 4.07
C SER A 216 32.64 6.49 5.44
N LYS A 217 31.75 7.23 6.12
CA LYS A 217 31.90 7.65 7.51
C LYS A 217 31.15 6.75 8.49
N GLU A 218 30.51 5.70 7.98
CA GLU A 218 29.76 4.75 8.78
C GLU A 218 30.66 3.63 9.30
N LEU A 219 30.24 3.00 10.39
CA LEU A 219 30.84 1.75 10.85
C LEU A 219 30.57 0.65 9.84
N GLN A 220 31.62 -0.06 9.45
CA GLN A 220 31.55 -1.13 8.47
C GLN A 220 31.85 -2.47 9.14
N PRO A 221 31.01 -3.51 8.95
CA PRO A 221 31.32 -4.84 9.43
C PRO A 221 32.49 -5.42 8.63
N VAL A 222 33.42 -6.07 9.32
CA VAL A 222 34.50 -6.85 8.70
C VAL A 222 34.51 -8.25 9.30
N ALA A 223 35.14 -9.21 8.62
CA ALA A 223 35.18 -10.58 9.11
C ALA A 223 35.93 -10.66 10.45
N PHE A 224 35.44 -11.50 11.35
CA PHE A 224 36.14 -11.83 12.59
C PHE A 224 37.09 -13.01 12.35
N ILE A 225 38.31 -12.91 12.86
CA ILE A 225 39.32 -13.97 12.78
C ILE A 225 39.77 -14.32 14.22
N ASP A 226 39.60 -15.58 14.61
CA ASP A 226 40.04 -16.08 15.91
C ASP A 226 41.57 -16.00 16.04
N GLY A 227 42.08 -15.59 17.21
CA GLY A 227 43.52 -15.49 17.47
C GLY A 227 44.19 -14.26 16.84
N THR A 228 43.43 -13.22 16.51
CA THR A 228 43.99 -11.95 16.00
C THR A 228 44.88 -11.29 17.07
N GLU A 229 46.16 -11.10 16.76
CA GLU A 229 47.13 -10.42 17.63
C GLU A 229 47.24 -8.92 17.32
N SER A 230 47.10 -8.55 16.03
CA SER A 230 47.05 -7.16 15.59
C SER A 230 46.18 -6.98 14.36
N LEU A 231 45.70 -5.76 14.17
CA LEU A 231 44.93 -5.33 13.02
C LEU A 231 45.77 -4.38 12.17
N ASN A 232 45.68 -4.55 10.86
CA ASN A 232 46.52 -3.85 9.89
C ASN A 232 45.65 -3.40 8.70
N ILE A 233 45.80 -2.16 8.26
CA ILE A 233 45.10 -1.65 7.06
C ILE A 233 46.12 -1.25 6.01
N THR A 234 45.97 -1.81 4.82
CA THR A 234 46.80 -1.51 3.65
C THR A 234 45.98 -0.86 2.54
N LEU A 235 46.66 -0.13 1.65
CA LEU A 235 46.07 0.38 0.41
C LEU A 235 46.30 -0.63 -0.74
N GLU A 236 45.21 -1.21 -1.23
CA GLU A 236 45.19 -2.29 -2.22
C GLU A 236 44.52 -1.85 -3.53
N PRO A 237 44.57 -2.64 -4.62
CA PRO A 237 43.71 -2.44 -5.78
C PRO A 237 42.22 -2.45 -5.40
N GLU A 238 41.34 -1.87 -6.21
CA GLU A 238 39.89 -1.74 -5.92
C GLU A 238 39.19 -3.07 -5.59
N GLY A 239 39.68 -4.20 -6.12
CA GLY A 239 39.17 -5.55 -5.81
C GLY A 239 39.87 -6.26 -4.64
N GLY A 240 40.80 -5.60 -3.98
CA GLY A 240 41.68 -6.16 -2.95
C GLY A 240 42.83 -7.00 -3.51
N SER A 241 43.59 -7.55 -2.57
CA SER A 241 44.73 -8.42 -2.80
C SER A 241 44.58 -9.73 -2.03
N LYS A 242 45.30 -10.77 -2.48
CA LYS A 242 45.38 -12.06 -1.76
C LYS A 242 46.34 -12.00 -0.58
N GLU A 243 47.37 -11.16 -0.71
CA GLU A 243 48.39 -10.91 0.30
C GLU A 243 48.49 -9.40 0.51
N PRO A 244 48.82 -8.92 1.72
CA PRO A 244 48.92 -7.50 1.99
C PRO A 244 50.09 -6.86 1.24
N THR A 245 49.87 -5.70 0.66
CA THR A 245 50.93 -4.82 0.17
C THR A 245 51.61 -4.16 1.37
N VAL A 246 52.57 -4.86 2.00
CA VAL A 246 53.24 -4.42 3.25
C VAL A 246 53.88 -3.03 3.14
N THR A 247 54.38 -2.66 1.95
CA THR A 247 54.94 -1.32 1.69
C THR A 247 53.90 -0.20 1.73
N LEU A 248 52.61 -0.54 1.67
CA LEU A 248 51.46 0.35 1.75
C LEU A 248 50.63 0.04 3.01
N LEU A 249 51.28 -0.37 4.11
CA LEU A 249 50.64 -0.49 5.42
C LEU A 249 50.43 0.90 6.02
N TYR A 250 49.18 1.37 6.04
CA TYR A 250 48.83 2.74 6.44
C TYR A 250 48.71 2.90 7.94
N VAL A 251 47.95 2.00 8.56
CA VAL A 251 47.71 2.03 10.01
C VAL A 251 47.75 0.62 10.59
N ASN A 252 48.17 0.50 11.85
CA ASN A 252 48.12 -0.75 12.59
C ASN A 252 47.78 -0.54 14.07
N GLY A 253 47.24 -1.56 14.72
CA GLY A 253 46.89 -1.54 16.15
C GLY A 253 46.90 -2.94 16.73
N LYS A 254 47.39 -3.08 17.97
CA LYS A 254 47.40 -4.36 18.68
C LYS A 254 46.02 -4.62 19.30
N VAL A 255 45.55 -5.86 19.22
CA VAL A 255 44.32 -6.33 19.88
C VAL A 255 44.56 -6.54 21.37
#